data_AF-A0A838S9V2-F1
#
_entry.id   AF-A0A838S9V2-F1
#
_cell.length_a   1.000
_cell.length_b   1.000
_cell.length_c   1.000
_cell.angle_alpha   90.00
_cell.angle_beta   90.00
_cell.angle_gamma   90.00
#
_symmetry.space_group_name_H-M   'P 1'
#
loop_
_entity.id
_entity.type
_entity.pdbx_description
1 polymer ?
#
loop_
_entity_poly.entity_id
_entity_poly.type
_entity_poly.pdbx_seq_one_letter_code
_entity_poly.pdbx_strand_id
1 'polypeptide(L)' 'TGGIAEHSPEVRARVSDHFAFLGVTLDEDRNQANPVDADLSGVGATVPVLIVHAREELAIARNAFRVAAR' A
#
# COMPACT_ATOMS: atom_id res chain seq x y z
N THR A 1 0.27 0.65 -3.98
CA THR A 1 -0.83 1.31 -4.72
C THR A 1 -0.94 0.66 -6.08
N GLY A 2 -2.06 0.84 -6.77
CA GLY A 2 -2.34 0.23 -8.07
C GLY A 2 -2.93 -1.18 -7.94
N GLY A 3 -3.55 -1.66 -9.02
CA GLY A 3 -4.47 -2.80 -8.99
C GLY A 3 -3.92 -4.06 -8.29
N ILE A 4 -2.75 -4.57 -8.70
CA ILE A 4 -2.18 -5.79 -8.11
C ILE A 4 -1.87 -5.59 -6.62
N ALA A 5 -1.17 -4.50 -6.28
CA ALA A 5 -0.78 -4.24 -4.90
C ALA A 5 -2.00 -4.02 -3.98
N GLU A 6 -3.08 -3.42 -4.50
CA GLU A 6 -4.29 -3.16 -3.73
C GLU A 6 -5.19 -4.39 -3.60
N HIS A 7 -5.28 -5.24 -4.62
CA HIS A 7 -6.27 -6.31 -4.69
C HIS A 7 -5.72 -7.73 -4.54
N SER A 8 -4.41 -7.91 -4.39
CA SER A 8 -3.79 -9.24 -4.26
C SER A 8 -3.10 -9.41 -2.90
N PRO A 9 -3.84 -9.84 -1.85
CA PRO A 9 -3.27 -10.15 -0.54
C PRO A 9 -2.11 -11.17 -0.60
N GLU A 10 -2.21 -12.17 -1.49
CA GLU A 10 -1.15 -13.18 -1.71
C GLU A 10 0.15 -12.54 -2.19
N VAL A 11 0.07 -11.60 -3.13
CA VAL A 11 1.25 -10.91 -3.67
C VAL A 11 1.90 -10.07 -2.58
N ARG A 12 1.10 -9.38 -1.75
CA ARG A 12 1.62 -8.64 -0.60
C ARG A 12 2.34 -9.56 0.39
N ALA A 13 1.73 -10.68 0.77
CA ALA A 13 2.34 -11.67 1.66
C ALA A 13 3.69 -12.18 1.13
N ARG A 14 3.72 -12.64 -0.13
CA ARG A 14 4.93 -13.18 -0.76
C ARG A 14 6.07 -12.16 -0.86
N VAL A 15 5.74 -10.90 -1.15
CA VAL A 15 6.72 -9.81 -1.20
C VAL A 15 7.24 -9.49 0.21
N SER A 16 6.35 -9.37 1.19
CA SER A 16 6.73 -9.12 2.59
C SER A 16 7.63 -10.21 3.14
N ASP A 17 7.34 -11.48 2.86
CA ASP A 17 8.18 -12.62 3.27
C ASP A 17 9.59 -12.53 2.69
N HIS A 18 9.74 -12.10 1.44
CA HIS A 18 11.04 -11.95 0.79
C HIS A 18 11.91 -10.86 1.46
N PHE A 19 11.29 -9.87 2.11
CA PHE A 19 11.96 -8.78 2.81
C PHE A 19 11.98 -8.95 4.34
N ALA A 20 11.60 -10.10 4.87
CA ALA A 20 11.59 -10.36 6.31
C ALA A 20 12.97 -10.12 6.97
N PHE A 21 14.07 -10.36 6.25
CA PHE A 21 15.43 -10.10 6.72
C PHE A 21 15.74 -8.62 6.99
N LEU A 22 14.94 -7.70 6.45
CA LEU A 22 15.00 -6.26 6.71
C LEU A 22 14.06 -5.80 7.83
N GLY A 23 13.35 -6.74 8.47
CA GLY A 23 12.36 -6.46 9.51
C GLY A 23 10.99 -6.01 8.98
N VAL A 24 10.67 -6.35 7.73
CA VAL A 24 9.31 -6.30 7.20
C VAL A 24 8.52 -7.49 7.75
N THR A 25 7.41 -7.23 8.42
CA THR A 25 6.42 -8.27 8.77
C THR A 25 5.03 -7.78 8.41
N LEU A 26 4.16 -8.69 8.03
CA LEU A 26 2.79 -8.40 7.60
C LEU A 26 1.81 -8.99 8.60
N ASP A 27 0.81 -8.22 8.99
CA ASP A 27 -0.35 -8.69 9.73
C ASP A 27 -1.33 -9.33 8.75
N GLU A 28 -1.51 -10.65 8.86
CA GLU A 28 -2.29 -11.43 7.89
C GLU A 28 -3.79 -11.10 7.94
N ASP A 29 -4.34 -10.86 9.13
CA ASP A 29 -5.75 -10.51 9.27
C ASP A 29 -6.04 -9.14 8.63
N ARG A 30 -5.17 -8.15 8.88
CA ARG A 30 -5.27 -6.83 8.24
C ARG A 30 -5.05 -6.92 6.74
N ASN A 31 -4.12 -7.77 6.30
CA ASN A 31 -3.83 -8.00 4.89
C ASN A 31 -5.05 -8.54 4.12
N GLN A 32 -5.81 -9.46 4.72
CA GLN A 32 -6.97 -10.10 4.09
C GLN A 32 -8.26 -9.25 4.17
N ALA A 33 -8.31 -8.25 5.05
CA ALA A 33 -9.51 -7.46 5.33
C ALA A 33 -9.91 -6.43 4.24
N ASN A 34 -9.48 -6.61 2.98
CA ASN A 34 -9.62 -5.62 1.89
C ASN A 34 -9.25 -4.18 2.34
N PRO A 35 -8.03 -3.99 2.85
CA PRO A 35 -7.66 -2.73 3.48
C PRO A 35 -7.52 -1.59 2.46
N VAL A 36 -7.89 -0.38 2.89
CA VAL A 36 -7.77 0.86 2.09
C VAL A 36 -7.11 1.92 2.97
N ASP A 37 -6.01 2.51 2.50
CA ASP A 37 -5.23 3.52 3.24
C ASP A 37 -4.92 3.11 4.68
N ALA A 38 -4.33 1.93 4.84
CA ALA A 38 -4.09 1.31 6.12
C ALA A 38 -2.62 0.89 6.28
N ASP A 39 -2.19 0.85 7.54
CA ASP A 39 -1.00 0.12 7.93
C ASP A 39 -1.31 -1.39 7.96
N LEU A 40 -0.41 -2.23 7.48
CA LEU A 40 -0.50 -3.68 7.47
C LEU A 40 0.69 -4.32 8.20
N SER A 41 1.49 -3.52 8.91
CA SER A 41 2.67 -3.99 9.63
C SER A 41 2.30 -5.02 10.69
N GLY A 42 3.02 -6.13 10.69
CA GLY A 42 2.93 -7.15 11.72
C GLY A 42 3.53 -6.69 13.05
N VAL A 43 3.23 -7.43 14.11
CA VAL A 43 3.79 -7.17 15.44
C VAL A 43 5.32 -7.22 15.39
N GLY A 44 5.98 -6.17 15.89
CA GLY A 44 7.43 -6.07 15.92
C GLY A 44 8.09 -5.71 14.59
N ALA A 45 7.32 -5.35 13.54
CA ALA A 45 7.88 -4.79 12.31
C ALA A 45 8.76 -3.57 12.60
N THR A 46 9.96 -3.54 12.04
CA THR A 46 10.83 -2.35 12.07
C THR A 46 10.68 -1.50 10.80
N VAL A 47 10.02 -2.06 9.78
CA VAL A 47 9.70 -1.38 8.51
C VAL A 47 8.18 -1.36 8.33
N PRO A 48 7.57 -0.17 8.20
CA PRO A 48 6.12 -0.07 7.98
C PRO A 48 5.71 -0.64 6.61
N VAL A 49 4.60 -1.37 6.58
CA VAL A 49 3.93 -1.82 5.35
C VAL A 49 2.62 -1.09 5.19
N LEU A 50 2.53 -0.17 4.24
CA LEU A 50 1.32 0.62 4.00
C LEU A 50 0.64 0.20 2.70
N ILE A 51 -0.68 0.02 2.75
CA ILE A 51 -1.52 0.04 1.56
C ILE A 51 -2.09 1.45 1.40
N VAL A 52 -1.90 2.04 0.23
CA VAL A 52 -2.39 3.39 -0.08
C VAL A 52 -3.15 3.31 -1.40
N HIS A 53 -4.38 3.81 -1.40
CA HIS A 53 -5.25 3.79 -2.56
C HIS A 53 -4.81 4.84 -3.59
N ALA A 54 -4.55 4.37 -4.81
CA ALA A 54 -4.22 5.24 -5.93
C ALA A 54 -5.45 6.06 -6.34
N ARG A 55 -5.52 7.31 -5.86
CA ARG A 55 -6.55 8.28 -6.26
C ARG A 55 -6.14 8.99 -7.56
N GLU A 56 -6.11 8.24 -8.64
CA GLU A 56 -5.53 8.68 -9.92
C GLU A 56 -6.25 9.91 -10.48
N GLU A 57 -7.58 9.94 -10.42
CA GLU A 57 -8.41 11.05 -10.91
C GLU A 57 -8.13 12.34 -10.14
N LEU A 58 -7.96 12.25 -8.82
CA LEU A 58 -7.61 13.38 -7.98
C LEU A 58 -6.20 13.91 -8.30
N ALA A 59 -5.24 13.00 -8.53
CA ALA A 59 -3.89 13.37 -8.93
C ALA A 59 -3.88 14.08 -10.30
N ILE A 60 -4.68 13.60 -11.26
CA ILE A 60 -4.85 14.23 -12.57
C ILE A 60 -5.48 15.62 -12.42
N ALA A 61 -6.60 15.74 -11.68
CA ALA A 61 -7.30 17.00 -11.48
C ALA A 61 -6.40 18.07 -10.82
N ARG A 62 -5.62 17.68 -9.80
CA ARG A 62 -4.65 18.58 -9.15
C ARG A 62 -3.56 19.06 -10.11
N ASN A 63 -3.05 18.16 -10.96
CA ASN A 63 -2.05 18.53 -11.96
C ASN A 63 -2.63 19.45 -13.04
N ALA A 64 -3.84 19.15 -13.54
CA ALA A 64 -4.53 19.99 -14.51
C ALA A 64 -4.76 21.40 -13.96
N PHE A 65 -5.26 21.51 -12.71
CA PHE A 65 -5.43 22.80 -12.04
C PHE A 65 -4.12 23.57 -11.92
N ARG A 66 -3.03 22.91 -11.49
CA ARG A 66 -1.71 23.54 -11.35
C ARG A 66 -1.15 24.08 -12.67
N VAL A 67 -1.43 23.40 -13.79
CA VAL A 67 -1.02 23.86 -15.12
C VAL A 67 -1.92 24.99 -15.63
N ALA A 68 -3.23 24.89 -15.41
CA ALA A 68 -4.19 25.90 -15.85
C ALA A 68 -4.18 27.20 -15.03
N ALA A 69 -3.71 27.14 -13.78
CA ALA A 69 -3.59 28.30 -12.89
C ALA A 69 -2.30 29.13 -13.13
N ARG A 70 -1.55 28.84 -14.19
CA ARG A 70 -0.38 29.60 -14.64
C ARG A 70 -0.74 30.45 -15.85
#